data_AF-A0A1M7RAT0-F1
#
_entry.id   AF-A0A1M7RAT0-F1
#
_cell.length_a   1.000
_cell.length_b   1.000
_cell.length_c   1.000
_cell.angle_alpha   90.00
_cell.angle_beta   90.00
_cell.angle_gamma   90.00
#
_symmetry.space_group_name_H-M   'P 1'
#
loop_
_entity.id
_entity.type
_entity.pdbx_description
1 polymer ?
#
loop_
_entity_poly.entity_id
_entity_poly.type
_entity_poly.pdbx_seq_one_letter_code
_entity_poly.pdbx_strand_id
1 'polypeptide(L)'
;MILSSYPFWWLALPVLLLPIWWHRQKRQRIKAELLATARFLPSAPPEQLRVWQWRDKLLLLVRCLMLVALIAWLAATIFPWRGDTVLIDPGADKAWAEQQIAAAGFSASSLMDLPPDAMPWLLQNERDWRPSAKLLIVARAEQIPMPARMPQLNHQLELRTQPLRSAASNAAAATRAEYHVAMVTEQTRAAAWQSLFTAFGSAGENVRHYTLTSEPDAKTALIVWDKPNSTPPADWHAQHWWIPASASQPSAFPELANAAALTINGITLKYIDTPRGRLWTSDAFPPRDADTARTLYETWQLLAAAPAPAYATPSQAFPAARSALPAISNATPAAWLAFALLALFMIERILTHARRF
;
A
#
# COMPACT_ATOMS: atom_id res chain seq x y z
N MET A 1 -19.44 1.36 -27.60
CA MET A 1 -18.52 0.66 -28.51
C MET A 1 -17.23 1.45 -28.55
N ILE A 2 -16.21 1.03 -27.80
CA ILE A 2 -14.92 1.70 -27.77
C ILE A 2 -14.09 1.06 -28.89
N LEU A 3 -13.72 1.85 -29.90
CA LEU A 3 -12.86 1.40 -30.99
C LEU A 3 -11.57 0.86 -30.37
N SER A 4 -11.32 -0.44 -30.58
CA SER A 4 -10.03 -1.06 -30.29
C SER A 4 -8.94 -0.22 -30.93
N SER A 5 -7.96 0.27 -30.18
CA SER A 5 -6.84 1.09 -30.65
C SER A 5 -5.86 0.33 -31.57
N TYR A 6 -6.15 -0.95 -31.82
CA TYR A 6 -5.39 -1.86 -32.68
C TYR A 6 -5.09 -1.36 -34.11
N PRO A 7 -6.00 -0.68 -34.84
CA PRO A 7 -5.74 -0.31 -36.23
C PRO A 7 -4.79 0.88 -36.38
N PHE A 8 -4.56 1.67 -35.33
CA PHE A 8 -3.69 2.85 -35.39
C PHE A 8 -2.20 2.52 -35.30
N TRP A 9 -1.80 1.34 -34.85
CA TRP A 9 -0.39 0.95 -34.79
C TRP A 9 0.25 0.86 -36.18
N TRP A 10 -0.53 0.52 -37.21
CA TRP A 10 -0.08 0.56 -38.61
C TRP A 10 0.35 1.97 -39.06
N LEU A 11 -0.15 3.04 -38.43
CA LEU A 11 0.29 4.41 -38.70
C LEU A 11 1.68 4.72 -38.12
N ALA A 12 2.22 3.91 -37.20
CA ALA A 12 3.58 4.07 -36.70
C ALA A 12 4.63 3.73 -37.79
N LEU A 13 4.27 2.83 -38.72
CA LEU A 13 5.14 2.37 -39.82
C LEU A 13 5.47 3.50 -40.82
N PRO A 14 4.52 4.29 -41.34
CA PRO A 14 4.84 5.46 -42.16
C PRO A 14 5.53 6.58 -41.36
N VAL A 15 5.26 6.70 -40.05
CA VAL A 15 5.96 7.67 -39.19
C VAL A 15 7.45 7.31 -39.04
N LEU A 16 7.82 6.02 -39.00
CA LEU A 16 9.23 5.57 -39.05
C LEU A 16 9.95 5.92 -40.36
N LEU A 17 9.22 6.02 -41.47
CA LEU A 17 9.80 6.36 -42.78
C LEU A 17 10.01 7.86 -42.97
N LEU A 18 9.33 8.69 -42.18
CA LEU A 18 9.33 10.15 -42.29
C LEU A 18 10.71 10.78 -42.04
N PRO A 19 11.50 10.38 -41.01
CA PRO A 19 12.86 10.87 -40.83
C PRO A 19 13.78 10.51 -41.99
N ILE A 20 13.61 9.30 -42.55
CA ILE A 20 14.38 8.81 -43.70
C ILE A 20 14.06 9.66 -44.92
N TRP A 21 12.77 9.90 -45.20
CA TRP A 21 12.33 10.68 -46.34
C TRP A 21 12.65 12.18 -46.22
N TRP A 22 12.53 12.75 -45.03
CA TRP A 22 12.86 14.16 -44.76
C TRP A 22 14.37 14.42 -44.81
N HIS A 23 15.18 13.50 -44.26
CA HIS A 23 16.65 13.56 -44.35
C HIS A 23 17.11 13.47 -45.81
N ARG A 24 16.36 12.71 -46.63
CA ARG A 24 16.55 12.56 -48.07
C ARG A 24 16.31 13.85 -48.85
N GLN A 25 15.27 14.63 -48.51
CA GLN A 25 14.90 15.86 -49.24
C GLN A 25 15.79 17.06 -48.93
N LYS A 26 16.26 17.22 -47.68
CA LYS A 26 16.89 18.46 -47.19
C LYS A 26 18.27 18.79 -47.80
N ARG A 27 18.83 17.92 -48.66
CA ARG A 27 20.23 18.01 -49.12
C ARG A 27 20.45 17.66 -50.60
N GLN A 28 19.49 17.99 -51.46
CA GLN A 28 19.82 18.25 -52.86
C GLN A 28 20.70 19.52 -52.90
N ARG A 29 22.03 19.36 -52.82
CA ARG A 29 22.97 20.46 -53.03
C ARG A 29 23.65 20.32 -54.38
N ILE A 30 23.67 21.44 -55.08
CA ILE A 30 24.43 21.71 -56.29
C ILE A 30 25.91 21.69 -55.91
N LYS A 31 26.64 20.66 -56.34
CA LYS A 31 28.10 20.66 -56.28
C LYS A 31 28.57 21.29 -57.59
N ALA A 32 28.98 22.55 -57.54
CA ALA A 32 29.63 23.22 -58.66
C ALA A 32 31.12 22.88 -58.59
N GLU A 33 31.57 21.95 -59.41
CA GLU A 33 33.00 21.76 -59.65
C GLU A 33 33.43 22.73 -60.75
N LEU A 34 34.34 23.65 -60.43
CA LEU A 34 34.99 24.48 -61.44
C LEU A 34 35.96 23.57 -62.21
N LEU A 35 35.62 23.26 -63.45
CA LEU A 35 36.53 22.58 -64.36
C LEU A 35 37.80 23.44 -64.50
N ALA A 36 38.96 22.81 -64.27
CA ALA A 36 40.26 23.46 -64.26
C ALA A 36 40.40 24.40 -65.46
N THR A 37 40.53 25.69 -65.16
CA THR A 37 40.64 26.76 -66.14
C THR A 37 42.02 26.68 -66.79
N ALA A 38 42.08 26.15 -68.01
CA ALA A 38 43.09 26.61 -68.95
C ALA A 38 42.82 28.12 -69.17
N ARG A 39 43.85 28.96 -69.00
CA ARG A 39 43.79 30.44 -68.94
C ARG A 39 43.18 31.14 -70.16
N PHE A 40 42.64 30.41 -71.13
CA PHE A 40 42.28 30.91 -72.46
C PHE A 40 40.91 30.45 -73.01
N LEU A 41 40.01 29.90 -72.19
CA LEU A 41 38.63 29.64 -72.62
C LEU A 41 37.63 30.50 -71.83
N PRO A 42 36.57 31.05 -72.47
CA PRO A 42 35.52 31.77 -71.77
C PRO A 42 34.85 30.84 -70.75
N SER A 43 34.62 31.36 -69.54
CA SER A 43 34.07 30.63 -68.40
C SER A 43 32.82 29.86 -68.78
N ALA A 44 32.89 28.52 -68.84
CA ALA A 44 31.69 27.69 -69.00
C ALA A 44 30.83 27.75 -67.73
N PRO A 45 29.49 27.81 -67.84
CA PRO A 45 28.62 27.78 -66.67
C PRO A 45 28.83 26.46 -65.90
N PRO A 46 28.92 26.48 -64.57
CA PRO A 46 29.24 25.29 -63.78
C PRO A 46 28.16 24.21 -63.97
N GLU A 47 28.56 23.01 -64.36
CA GLU A 47 27.64 21.87 -64.38
C GLU A 47 27.25 21.50 -62.94
N GLN A 48 25.95 21.55 -62.68
CA GLN A 48 25.39 21.21 -61.39
C GLN A 48 25.18 19.70 -61.30
N LEU A 49 26.18 18.95 -60.84
CA LEU A 49 26.02 17.52 -60.63
C LEU A 49 25.17 17.27 -59.37
N ARG A 50 23.96 16.74 -59.60
CA ARG A 50 23.04 16.33 -58.53
C ARG A 50 23.45 14.97 -57.99
N VAL A 51 24.51 14.94 -57.18
CA VAL A 51 25.00 13.69 -56.59
C VAL A 51 24.19 13.34 -55.34
N TRP A 52 23.58 12.16 -55.38
CA TRP A 52 22.80 11.58 -54.29
C TRP A 52 23.72 10.87 -53.30
N GLN A 53 24.08 11.51 -52.19
CA GLN A 53 24.90 10.89 -51.14
C GLN A 53 24.24 10.96 -49.77
N TRP A 54 24.22 9.80 -49.09
CA TRP A 54 23.84 9.69 -47.69
C TRP A 54 24.96 10.25 -46.81
N ARG A 55 24.92 11.55 -46.54
CA ARG A 55 25.76 12.15 -45.51
C ARG A 55 25.10 12.00 -44.13
N ASP A 56 25.92 11.70 -43.14
CA ASP A 56 25.56 11.62 -41.70
C ASP A 56 24.65 10.42 -41.34
N LYS A 57 25.11 9.21 -41.71
CA LYS A 57 24.47 7.94 -41.34
C LYS A 57 24.23 7.82 -39.82
N LEU A 58 25.14 8.37 -39.00
CA LEU A 58 25.02 8.40 -37.54
C LEU A 58 23.82 9.23 -37.04
N LEU A 59 23.61 10.42 -37.58
CA LEU A 59 22.48 11.28 -37.17
C LEU A 59 21.13 10.66 -37.59
N LEU A 60 21.08 10.06 -38.77
CA LEU A 60 19.91 9.34 -39.24
C LEU A 60 19.60 8.14 -38.32
N LEU A 61 20.62 7.37 -37.95
CA LEU A 61 20.51 6.21 -37.07
C LEU A 61 19.97 6.62 -35.69
N VAL A 62 20.49 7.69 -35.08
CA VAL A 62 20.01 8.20 -33.78
C VAL A 62 18.54 8.61 -33.85
N ARG A 63 18.12 9.29 -34.93
CA ARG A 63 16.71 9.66 -35.12
C ARG A 63 15.79 8.46 -35.30
N CYS A 64 16.24 7.44 -36.03
CA CYS A 64 15.49 6.19 -36.16
C CYS A 64 15.37 5.48 -34.82
N LEU A 65 16.46 5.39 -34.04
CA LEU A 65 16.44 4.81 -32.69
C LEU A 65 15.50 5.56 -31.75
N MET A 66 15.50 6.90 -31.77
CA MET A 66 14.60 7.71 -30.97
C MET A 66 13.13 7.43 -31.32
N LEU A 67 12.82 7.25 -32.60
CA LEU A 67 11.47 6.95 -33.05
C LEU A 67 11.05 5.53 -32.66
N VAL A 68 11.94 4.54 -32.79
CA VAL A 68 11.70 3.17 -32.31
C VAL A 68 11.48 3.14 -30.79
N ALA A 69 12.29 3.87 -30.02
CA ALA A 69 12.14 3.97 -28.58
C ALA A 69 10.80 4.62 -28.18
N LEU A 70 10.36 5.64 -28.94
CA LEU A 70 9.07 6.30 -28.72
C LEU A 70 7.90 5.35 -29.00
N ILE A 71 7.98 4.58 -30.09
CA ILE A 71 6.99 3.55 -30.42
C ILE A 71 6.96 2.47 -29.35
N ALA A 72 8.12 2.00 -28.88
CA ALA A 72 8.21 1.00 -27.82
C ALA A 72 7.61 1.52 -26.50
N TRP A 73 7.84 2.78 -26.16
CA TRP A 73 7.26 3.45 -24.99
C TRP A 73 5.74 3.54 -25.07
N LEU A 74 5.19 3.87 -26.23
CA LEU A 74 3.74 3.83 -26.49
C LEU A 74 3.19 2.39 -26.45
N ALA A 75 3.86 1.43 -27.08
CA ALA A 75 3.43 0.04 -27.11
C ALA A 75 3.39 -0.58 -25.70
N ALA A 76 4.37 -0.24 -24.85
CA ALA A 76 4.42 -0.60 -23.44
C ALA A 76 3.31 0.05 -22.58
N THR A 77 2.43 0.87 -23.16
CA THR A 77 1.22 1.33 -22.45
C THR A 77 -0.04 0.70 -23.00
N ILE A 78 0.03 -0.19 -23.99
CA ILE A 78 -1.15 -0.70 -24.70
C ILE A 78 -1.14 -2.23 -24.78
N PHE A 79 0.02 -2.85 -25.01
CA PHE A 79 0.12 -4.29 -25.18
C PHE A 79 0.34 -5.03 -23.86
N PRO A 80 -0.31 -6.17 -23.63
CA PRO A 80 0.05 -7.06 -22.53
C PRO A 80 1.39 -7.74 -22.84
N TRP A 81 2.43 -7.45 -22.06
CA TRP A 81 3.75 -8.08 -22.26
C TRP A 81 4.06 -9.17 -21.25
N ARG A 82 3.42 -9.19 -20.08
CA ARG A 82 3.73 -10.15 -19.00
C ARG A 82 3.13 -11.53 -19.30
N GLY A 83 3.95 -12.56 -19.14
CA GLY A 83 3.53 -13.96 -19.18
C GLY A 83 3.16 -14.46 -17.78
N ASP A 84 3.36 -15.74 -17.50
CA ASP A 84 3.09 -16.29 -16.17
C ASP A 84 3.95 -15.58 -15.11
N THR A 85 3.31 -15.21 -13.99
CA THR A 85 3.95 -14.42 -12.94
C THR A 85 3.62 -14.95 -11.56
N VAL A 86 4.64 -14.95 -10.70
CA VAL A 86 4.53 -15.21 -9.28
C VAL A 86 4.70 -13.88 -8.53
N LEU A 87 3.71 -13.51 -7.72
CA LEU A 87 3.81 -12.42 -6.76
C LEU A 87 4.20 -12.98 -5.39
N ILE A 88 5.34 -12.54 -4.85
CA ILE A 88 5.90 -13.06 -3.60
C ILE A 88 5.92 -11.96 -2.55
N ASP A 89 5.35 -12.26 -1.38
CA ASP A 89 5.51 -11.44 -0.19
C ASP A 89 6.99 -11.48 0.27
N PRO A 90 7.68 -10.33 0.37
CA PRO A 90 9.09 -10.29 0.77
C PRO A 90 9.33 -10.87 2.17
N GLY A 91 8.30 -10.94 3.01
CA GLY A 91 8.38 -11.55 4.35
C GLY A 91 8.03 -13.04 4.41
N ALA A 92 7.64 -13.68 3.31
CA ALA A 92 7.40 -15.12 3.28
C ALA A 92 8.72 -15.91 3.41
N ASP A 93 8.65 -17.10 4.01
CA ASP A 93 9.81 -18.00 4.08
C ASP A 93 10.24 -18.40 2.67
N LYS A 94 11.49 -18.10 2.30
CA LYS A 94 12.04 -18.33 0.96
C LYS A 94 12.01 -19.80 0.54
N ALA A 95 12.38 -20.71 1.45
CA ALA A 95 12.42 -22.14 1.13
C ALA A 95 11.01 -22.69 0.93
N TRP A 96 10.07 -22.25 1.76
CA TRP A 96 8.66 -22.59 1.60
C TRP A 96 8.10 -22.00 0.30
N ALA A 97 8.39 -20.74 0.00
CA ALA A 97 7.92 -20.07 -1.21
C ALA A 97 8.42 -20.76 -2.48
N GLU A 98 9.71 -21.09 -2.54
CA GLU A 98 10.30 -21.83 -3.67
C GLU A 98 9.64 -23.20 -3.86
N GLN A 99 9.36 -23.92 -2.76
CA GLN A 99 8.65 -25.20 -2.81
C GLN A 99 7.22 -25.04 -3.37
N GLN A 100 6.47 -24.02 -2.93
CA GLN A 100 5.13 -23.77 -3.42
C GLN A 100 5.12 -23.35 -4.90
N ILE A 101 6.09 -22.54 -5.33
CA ILE A 101 6.25 -22.12 -6.73
C ILE A 101 6.51 -23.32 -7.63
N ALA A 102 7.41 -24.21 -7.21
CA ALA A 102 7.70 -25.43 -7.93
C ALA A 102 6.49 -26.37 -7.97
N ALA A 103 5.79 -26.54 -6.85
CA ALA A 103 4.60 -27.38 -6.76
C ALA A 103 3.45 -26.90 -7.65
N ALA A 104 3.31 -25.58 -7.83
CA ALA A 104 2.33 -24.97 -8.72
C ALA A 104 2.78 -24.95 -10.20
N GLY A 105 4.01 -25.36 -10.51
CA GLY A 105 4.55 -25.40 -11.87
C GLY A 105 5.05 -24.05 -12.41
N PHE A 106 5.31 -23.07 -11.53
CA PHE A 106 5.74 -21.72 -11.88
C PHE A 106 7.27 -21.51 -11.84
N SER A 107 8.08 -22.58 -11.89
CA SER A 107 9.54 -22.50 -11.74
C SER A 107 10.27 -21.65 -12.80
N ALA A 108 9.67 -21.49 -13.98
CA ALA A 108 10.22 -20.66 -15.07
C ALA A 108 9.52 -19.29 -15.19
N SER A 109 8.60 -18.98 -14.27
CA SER A 109 7.75 -17.79 -14.34
C SER A 109 8.48 -16.56 -13.82
N SER A 110 8.01 -15.39 -14.26
CA SER A 110 8.53 -14.11 -13.78
C SER A 110 8.18 -13.88 -12.32
N LEU A 111 9.16 -13.44 -11.53
CA LEU A 111 8.99 -13.13 -10.11
C LEU A 111 8.72 -11.64 -9.95
N MET A 112 7.76 -11.29 -9.10
CA MET A 112 7.41 -9.92 -8.76
C MET A 112 7.17 -9.81 -7.26
N ASP A 113 7.59 -8.71 -6.66
CA ASP A 113 7.25 -8.42 -5.27
C ASP A 113 5.75 -8.17 -5.12
N LEU A 114 5.15 -8.71 -4.04
CA LEU A 114 3.75 -8.51 -3.73
C LEU A 114 3.50 -7.04 -3.36
N PRO A 115 2.65 -6.31 -4.11
CA PRO A 115 2.34 -4.93 -3.78
C PRO A 115 1.41 -4.84 -2.56
N PRO A 116 1.40 -3.68 -1.85
CA PRO A 116 0.39 -3.41 -0.83
C PRO A 116 -1.01 -3.48 -1.45
N ASP A 117 -1.99 -3.97 -0.68
CA ASP A 117 -3.36 -4.20 -1.18
C ASP A 117 -3.38 -5.02 -2.48
N ALA A 118 -2.70 -6.17 -2.46
CA ALA A 118 -2.43 -6.99 -3.63
C ALA A 118 -3.66 -7.25 -4.51
N MET A 119 -4.84 -7.53 -3.91
CA MET A 119 -6.06 -7.81 -4.66
C MET A 119 -6.63 -6.57 -5.37
N PRO A 120 -6.88 -5.44 -4.69
CA PRO A 120 -7.21 -4.16 -5.35
C PRO A 120 -6.21 -3.73 -6.41
N TRP A 121 -4.91 -3.89 -6.14
CA TRP A 121 -3.86 -3.53 -7.09
C TRP A 121 -3.91 -4.40 -8.34
N LEU A 122 -4.09 -5.72 -8.19
CA LEU A 122 -4.14 -6.66 -9.31
C LEU A 122 -5.35 -6.39 -10.20
N LEU A 123 -6.50 -6.05 -9.63
CA LEU A 123 -7.68 -5.61 -10.39
C LEU A 123 -7.42 -4.38 -11.27
N GLN A 124 -6.56 -3.46 -10.83
CA GLN A 124 -6.23 -2.25 -11.57
C GLN A 124 -5.17 -2.50 -12.66
N ASN A 125 -4.29 -3.48 -12.47
CA ASN A 125 -3.12 -3.73 -13.33
C ASN A 125 -3.25 -4.99 -14.19
N GLU A 126 -4.41 -5.65 -14.19
CA GLU A 126 -4.67 -6.94 -14.84
C GLU A 126 -4.31 -6.98 -16.34
N ARG A 127 -4.36 -5.84 -17.02
CA ARG A 127 -4.06 -5.73 -18.46
C ARG A 127 -2.59 -5.94 -18.80
N ASP A 128 -1.68 -5.86 -17.84
CA ASP A 128 -0.24 -6.02 -18.11
C ASP A 128 0.07 -7.46 -18.54
N TRP A 129 -0.81 -8.40 -18.20
CA TRP A 129 -0.70 -9.83 -18.48
C TRP A 129 -1.40 -10.25 -19.76
N ARG A 130 -0.76 -11.17 -20.48
CA ARG A 130 -1.33 -11.80 -21.68
C ARG A 130 -2.61 -12.57 -21.31
N PRO A 131 -3.58 -12.72 -22.23
CA PRO A 131 -4.85 -13.39 -21.94
C PRO A 131 -4.74 -14.84 -21.44
N SER A 132 -3.63 -15.52 -21.74
CA SER A 132 -3.36 -16.89 -21.32
C SER A 132 -2.46 -16.99 -20.09
N ALA A 133 -2.08 -15.86 -19.50
CA ALA A 133 -1.15 -15.85 -18.37
C ALA A 133 -1.83 -16.39 -17.12
N LYS A 134 -1.08 -17.19 -16.35
CA LYS A 134 -1.48 -17.65 -15.02
C LYS A 134 -0.77 -16.82 -13.97
N LEU A 135 -1.45 -16.60 -12.85
CA LEU A 135 -0.95 -15.81 -11.73
C LEU A 135 -0.88 -16.69 -10.49
N LEU A 136 0.23 -16.61 -9.76
CA LEU A 136 0.42 -17.25 -8.47
C LEU A 136 0.74 -16.16 -7.44
N ILE A 137 0.01 -16.12 -6.33
CA ILE A 137 0.32 -15.26 -5.18
C ILE A 137 0.81 -16.15 -4.05
N VAL A 138 2.00 -15.87 -3.54
CA VAL A 138 2.62 -16.55 -2.39
C VAL A 138 2.80 -15.53 -1.29
N ALA A 139 2.01 -15.63 -0.22
CA ALA A 139 1.97 -14.62 0.83
C ALA A 139 1.79 -15.20 2.23
N ARG A 140 2.12 -14.43 3.27
CA ARG A 140 1.76 -14.78 4.64
C ARG A 140 0.25 -14.58 4.88
N ALA A 141 -0.31 -15.37 5.79
CA ALA A 141 -1.72 -15.32 6.17
C ALA A 141 -2.23 -13.92 6.58
N GLU A 142 -1.38 -13.08 7.21
CA GLU A 142 -1.72 -11.71 7.62
C GLU A 142 -1.76 -10.70 6.46
N GLN A 143 -1.14 -11.01 5.32
CA GLN A 143 -0.92 -10.04 4.25
C GLN A 143 -2.11 -9.94 3.29
N ILE A 144 -2.99 -10.95 3.25
CA ILE A 144 -4.14 -10.99 2.34
C ILE A 144 -5.41 -11.25 3.15
N PRO A 145 -6.08 -10.18 3.61
CA PRO A 145 -7.32 -10.32 4.37
C PRO A 145 -8.39 -10.98 3.49
N MET A 146 -9.16 -11.90 4.05
CA MET A 146 -10.26 -12.56 3.35
C MET A 146 -11.31 -11.52 2.93
N PRO A 147 -11.50 -11.27 1.62
CA PRO A 147 -12.51 -10.32 1.18
C PRO A 147 -13.91 -10.95 1.32
N ALA A 148 -14.90 -10.14 1.70
CA ALA A 148 -16.31 -10.57 1.82
C ALA A 148 -16.88 -11.11 0.48
N ARG A 149 -16.33 -10.64 -0.65
CA ARG A 149 -16.57 -11.19 -1.98
C ARG A 149 -15.26 -11.24 -2.73
N MET A 150 -14.97 -12.40 -3.31
CA MET A 150 -13.79 -12.55 -4.15
C MET A 150 -13.93 -11.72 -5.42
N PRO A 151 -12.90 -10.94 -5.78
CA PRO A 151 -12.92 -10.18 -7.02
C PRO A 151 -12.84 -11.14 -8.21
N GLN A 152 -13.65 -10.88 -9.23
CA GLN A 152 -13.63 -11.65 -10.46
C GLN A 152 -12.52 -11.15 -11.38
N LEU A 153 -11.57 -12.03 -11.67
CA LEU A 153 -10.43 -11.80 -12.55
C LEU A 153 -10.66 -12.42 -13.93
N ASN A 154 -10.01 -11.86 -14.94
CA ASN A 154 -9.89 -12.37 -16.30
C ASN A 154 -8.79 -13.44 -16.43
N HIS A 155 -7.86 -13.51 -15.46
CA HIS A 155 -6.81 -14.54 -15.42
C HIS A 155 -7.07 -15.60 -14.34
N GLN A 156 -6.49 -16.79 -14.55
CA GLN A 156 -6.46 -17.82 -13.52
C GLN A 156 -5.51 -17.36 -12.40
N LEU A 157 -6.00 -17.34 -11.16
CA LEU A 157 -5.24 -16.93 -9.99
C LEU A 157 -5.16 -18.09 -9.00
N GLU A 158 -3.95 -18.43 -8.57
CA GLU A 158 -3.73 -19.36 -7.47
C GLU A 158 -3.14 -18.62 -6.28
N LEU A 159 -3.75 -18.82 -5.11
CA LEU A 159 -3.30 -18.21 -3.86
C LEU A 159 -2.72 -19.29 -2.94
N ARG A 160 -1.48 -19.10 -2.52
CA ARG A 160 -0.77 -19.93 -1.54
C ARG A 160 -0.46 -19.07 -0.32
N THR A 161 -1.15 -19.36 0.76
CA THR A 161 -0.96 -18.66 2.04
C THR A 161 -0.14 -19.49 3.01
N GLN A 162 0.94 -18.89 3.51
CA GLN A 162 1.72 -19.47 4.59
C GLN A 162 0.86 -19.39 5.86
N PRO A 163 0.51 -20.53 6.47
CA PRO A 163 -0.27 -20.50 7.71
C PRO A 163 0.49 -19.72 8.76
N LEU A 164 -0.24 -18.92 9.54
CA LEU A 164 0.32 -18.33 10.75
C LEU A 164 0.92 -19.47 11.57
N ARG A 165 2.20 -19.37 11.95
CA ARG A 165 2.71 -20.23 13.02
C ARG A 165 1.76 -20.03 14.18
N SER A 166 1.02 -21.10 14.49
CA SER A 166 -0.17 -21.04 15.33
C SER A 166 0.12 -20.22 16.58
N ALA A 167 -0.76 -19.26 16.90
CA ALA A 167 -0.68 -18.41 18.09
C ALA A 167 -0.53 -19.20 19.40
N ALA A 168 -0.73 -20.52 19.37
CA ALA A 168 -0.34 -21.46 20.42
C ALA A 168 1.14 -21.32 20.86
N SER A 169 2.06 -20.94 19.97
CA SER A 169 3.47 -20.73 20.35
C SER A 169 3.75 -19.36 20.97
N ASN A 170 2.87 -18.37 20.78
CA ASN A 170 2.96 -17.05 21.44
C ASN A 170 2.19 -17.02 22.77
N ALA A 171 1.23 -17.93 22.98
CA ALA A 171 0.58 -18.11 24.28
C ALA A 171 1.56 -18.61 25.36
N ALA A 172 2.59 -19.37 24.97
CA ALA A 172 3.63 -19.85 25.88
C ALA A 172 4.64 -18.77 26.30
N ALA A 173 4.60 -17.59 25.68
CA ALA A 173 5.50 -16.46 25.96
C ALA A 173 4.72 -15.17 26.26
N ALA A 174 3.49 -15.28 26.77
CA ALA A 174 2.84 -14.15 27.43
C ALA A 174 3.59 -13.85 28.72
N THR A 175 4.67 -13.06 28.62
CA THR A 175 5.20 -12.28 29.75
C THR A 175 4.01 -11.60 30.41
N ARG A 176 3.79 -11.89 31.69
CA ARG A 176 2.75 -11.31 32.54
C ARG A 176 2.63 -9.82 32.23
N ALA A 177 1.49 -9.42 31.66
CA ALA A 177 1.27 -8.03 31.28
C ALA A 177 1.00 -7.22 32.55
N GLU A 178 1.91 -6.31 32.88
CA GLU A 178 1.74 -5.35 33.97
C GLU A 178 0.81 -4.21 33.52
N TYR A 179 -0.30 -4.04 34.23
CA TYR A 179 -1.25 -2.96 34.04
C TYR A 179 -1.12 -1.98 35.20
N HIS A 180 -0.55 -0.81 34.93
CA HIS A 180 -0.39 0.25 35.92
C HIS A 180 -1.67 1.07 36.04
N VAL A 181 -2.20 1.13 37.25
CA VAL A 181 -3.44 1.84 37.59
C VAL A 181 -3.14 2.85 38.69
N ALA A 182 -3.31 4.14 38.40
CA ALA A 182 -3.27 5.17 39.42
C ALA A 182 -4.65 5.32 40.05
N MET A 183 -4.77 5.02 41.33
CA MET A 183 -6.01 5.00 42.08
C MET A 183 -6.03 6.15 43.10
N VAL A 184 -6.77 7.20 42.77
CA VAL A 184 -7.01 8.35 43.65
C VAL A 184 -8.41 8.24 44.24
N THR A 185 -8.50 7.78 45.46
CA THR A 185 -9.76 7.49 46.15
C THR A 185 -9.68 7.89 47.61
N GLU A 186 -10.83 8.18 48.21
CA GLU A 186 -10.93 8.22 49.67
C GLU A 186 -10.68 6.82 50.26
N GLN A 187 -10.10 6.79 51.46
CA GLN A 187 -9.65 5.54 52.09
C GLN A 187 -10.79 4.55 52.38
N THR A 188 -12.01 5.06 52.60
CA THR A 188 -13.23 4.27 52.80
C THR A 188 -13.67 3.50 51.55
N ARG A 189 -13.34 4.01 50.35
CA ARG A 189 -13.75 3.43 49.06
C ARG A 189 -12.60 2.72 48.32
N ALA A 190 -11.37 2.88 48.82
CA ALA A 190 -10.19 2.19 48.31
C ALA A 190 -10.35 0.67 48.29
N ALA A 191 -10.96 0.09 49.33
CA ALA A 191 -11.11 -1.36 49.44
C ALA A 191 -11.97 -1.96 48.32
N ALA A 192 -13.01 -1.25 47.85
CA ALA A 192 -13.89 -1.71 46.78
C ALA A 192 -13.19 -1.71 45.41
N TRP A 193 -12.34 -0.71 45.16
CA TRP A 193 -11.52 -0.67 43.95
C TRP A 193 -10.40 -1.71 43.97
N GLN A 194 -9.73 -1.88 45.12
CA GLN A 194 -8.69 -2.89 45.29
C GLN A 194 -9.23 -4.32 45.10
N SER A 195 -10.40 -4.62 45.66
CA SER A 195 -11.05 -5.92 45.49
C SER A 195 -11.43 -6.17 44.03
N LEU A 196 -11.90 -5.14 43.31
CA LEU A 196 -12.20 -5.23 41.88
C LEU A 196 -10.96 -5.60 41.05
N PHE A 197 -9.86 -4.87 41.20
CA PHE A 197 -8.63 -5.15 40.43
C PHE A 197 -7.99 -6.48 40.82
N THR A 198 -8.12 -6.89 42.09
CA THR A 198 -7.71 -8.23 42.54
C THR A 198 -8.54 -9.31 41.85
N ALA A 199 -9.86 -9.13 41.75
CA ALA A 199 -10.76 -10.04 41.04
C ALA A 199 -10.49 -10.07 39.53
N PHE A 200 -10.16 -8.93 38.92
CA PHE A 200 -9.80 -8.87 37.50
C PHE A 200 -8.50 -9.62 37.22
N GLY A 201 -7.52 -9.51 38.12
CA GLY A 201 -6.27 -10.27 38.05
C GLY A 201 -6.50 -11.78 38.13
N SER A 202 -7.37 -12.23 39.04
CA SER A 202 -7.67 -13.66 39.21
C SER A 202 -8.52 -14.23 38.07
N ALA A 203 -9.50 -13.47 37.57
CA ALA A 203 -10.37 -13.88 36.45
C ALA A 203 -9.64 -13.92 35.10
N GLY A 204 -8.53 -13.20 34.95
CA GLY A 204 -7.64 -13.23 33.78
C GLY A 204 -6.56 -14.31 33.85
N GLU A 205 -6.78 -15.42 34.57
CA GLU A 205 -5.83 -16.53 34.78
C GLU A 205 -4.44 -16.09 35.33
N ASN A 206 -4.36 -14.96 36.04
CA ASN A 206 -3.11 -14.33 36.49
C ASN A 206 -2.15 -13.90 35.36
N VAL A 207 -2.62 -13.81 34.12
CA VAL A 207 -1.88 -13.29 32.97
C VAL A 207 -1.74 -11.76 33.05
N ARG A 208 -2.72 -11.09 33.68
CA ARG A 208 -2.72 -9.63 33.92
C ARG A 208 -2.45 -9.35 35.38
N HIS A 209 -1.42 -8.55 35.67
CA HIS A 209 -1.12 -8.08 37.02
C HIS A 209 -1.41 -6.58 37.11
N TYR A 210 -2.26 -6.20 38.06
CA TYR A 210 -2.64 -4.80 38.27
C TYR A 210 -1.78 -4.19 39.38
N THR A 211 -0.95 -3.21 39.04
CA THR A 211 -0.13 -2.46 39.99
C THR A 211 -0.86 -1.17 40.33
N LEU A 212 -1.27 -1.01 41.60
CA LEU A 212 -2.02 0.15 42.08
C LEU A 212 -1.06 1.17 42.71
N THR A 213 -1.02 2.38 42.15
CA THR A 213 -0.25 3.53 42.68
C THR A 213 -1.19 4.68 43.05
N SER A 214 -0.75 5.62 43.88
CA SER A 214 -1.56 6.81 44.22
C SER A 214 -1.42 7.95 43.21
N GLU A 215 -0.33 7.96 42.43
CA GLU A 215 -0.04 8.97 41.41
C GLU A 215 0.25 8.28 40.06
N PRO A 216 -0.16 8.90 38.95
CA PRO A 216 0.14 8.38 37.62
C PRO A 216 1.60 8.59 37.27
N ASP A 217 2.16 7.61 36.59
CA ASP A 217 3.47 7.64 35.95
C ASP A 217 3.33 7.49 34.42
N ALA A 218 4.45 7.51 33.70
CA ALA A 218 4.46 7.34 32.25
C ALA A 218 3.91 5.99 31.75
N LYS A 219 3.78 4.98 32.63
CA LYS A 219 3.25 3.65 32.31
C LYS A 219 1.77 3.51 32.64
N THR A 220 1.17 4.50 33.30
CA THR A 220 -0.19 4.44 33.80
C THR A 220 -1.18 4.40 32.63
N ALA A 221 -1.85 3.26 32.47
CA ALA A 221 -2.84 3.05 31.42
C ALA A 221 -4.24 3.50 31.84
N LEU A 222 -4.53 3.42 33.15
CA LEU A 222 -5.82 3.75 33.73
C LEU A 222 -5.67 4.62 34.98
N ILE A 223 -6.43 5.71 35.04
CA ILE A 223 -6.61 6.50 36.27
C ILE A 223 -8.02 6.23 36.82
N VAL A 224 -8.10 5.79 38.07
CA VAL A 224 -9.35 5.74 38.83
C VAL A 224 -9.43 6.99 39.69
N TRP A 225 -10.34 7.89 39.36
CA TRP A 225 -10.55 9.15 40.09
C TRP A 225 -11.85 9.08 40.88
N ASP A 226 -11.74 8.69 42.15
CA ASP A 226 -12.83 8.57 43.09
C ASP A 226 -12.69 9.53 44.28
N LYS A 227 -12.47 10.82 43.96
CA LYS A 227 -12.39 11.90 44.96
C LYS A 227 -13.42 12.98 44.65
N PRO A 228 -14.57 13.00 45.36
CA PRO A 228 -15.62 13.97 45.12
C PRO A 228 -15.13 15.36 45.49
N ASN A 229 -15.65 16.39 44.81
CA ASN A 229 -15.32 17.80 45.07
C ASN A 229 -13.82 18.16 44.93
N SER A 230 -13.04 17.32 44.26
CA SER A 230 -11.64 17.57 43.95
C SER A 230 -11.46 17.57 42.44
N THR A 231 -10.70 18.54 41.94
CA THR A 231 -10.29 18.57 40.55
C THR A 231 -9.00 17.76 40.36
N PRO A 232 -8.87 16.96 39.29
CA PRO A 232 -7.62 16.31 38.96
C PRO A 232 -6.57 17.34 38.51
N PRO A 233 -5.27 17.10 38.79
CA PRO A 233 -4.19 17.93 38.25
C PRO A 233 -4.25 18.03 36.72
N ALA A 234 -3.84 19.17 36.16
CA ALA A 234 -3.99 19.46 34.74
C ALA A 234 -3.04 18.64 33.85
N ASP A 235 -1.91 18.22 34.41
CA ASP A 235 -0.82 17.46 33.80
C ASP A 235 -1.04 15.94 33.83
N TRP A 236 -2.14 15.47 34.41
CA TRP A 236 -2.43 14.05 34.48
C TRP A 236 -3.11 13.58 33.19
N HIS A 237 -2.54 12.52 32.59
CA HIS A 237 -3.02 11.89 31.38
C HIS A 237 -2.94 10.37 31.50
N ALA A 238 -3.93 9.67 30.96
CA ALA A 238 -3.94 8.21 30.82
C ALA A 238 -4.87 7.83 29.65
N GLN A 239 -4.73 6.61 29.12
CA GLN A 239 -5.61 6.16 28.02
C GLN A 239 -7.07 6.13 28.46
N HIS A 240 -7.31 5.68 29.70
CA HIS A 240 -8.64 5.59 30.28
C HIS A 240 -8.68 6.26 31.66
N TRP A 241 -9.84 6.86 31.94
CA TRP A 241 -10.19 7.37 33.26
C TRP A 241 -11.49 6.73 33.70
N TRP A 242 -11.53 6.17 34.91
CA TRP A 242 -12.77 5.71 35.53
C TRP A 242 -13.16 6.65 36.65
N ILE A 243 -14.34 7.24 36.51
CA ILE A 243 -14.87 8.27 37.39
C ILE A 243 -16.25 7.80 37.86
N PRO A 244 -16.44 7.43 39.13
CA PRO A 244 -17.77 7.10 39.62
C PRO A 244 -18.69 8.31 39.58
N ALA A 245 -19.99 8.06 39.48
CA ALA A 245 -20.99 9.13 39.40
C ALA A 245 -20.92 10.15 40.56
N SER A 246 -20.45 9.72 41.73
CA SER A 246 -20.22 10.60 42.88
C SER A 246 -19.08 11.62 42.66
N ALA A 247 -18.11 11.30 41.80
CA ALA A 247 -16.95 12.13 41.51
C ALA A 247 -17.03 12.84 40.13
N SER A 248 -18.08 12.61 39.35
CA SER A 248 -18.28 13.20 38.01
C SER A 248 -18.87 14.61 38.03
N GLN A 249 -18.55 15.42 39.04
CA GLN A 249 -19.13 16.75 39.19
C GLN A 249 -18.72 17.66 38.02
N PRO A 250 -19.62 18.54 37.50
CA PRO A 250 -19.31 19.41 36.37
C PRO A 250 -18.14 20.37 36.61
N SER A 251 -17.83 20.69 37.87
CA SER A 251 -16.68 21.53 38.24
C SER A 251 -15.33 20.82 38.06
N ALA A 252 -15.31 19.48 38.11
CA ALA A 252 -14.11 18.67 37.93
C ALA A 252 -14.01 18.07 36.52
N PHE A 253 -15.16 17.73 35.92
CA PHE A 253 -15.25 17.12 34.60
C PHE A 253 -16.42 17.72 33.80
N PRO A 254 -16.33 19.00 33.37
CA PRO A 254 -17.40 19.65 32.60
C PRO A 254 -17.69 18.92 31.27
N GLU A 255 -16.71 18.20 30.71
CA GLU A 255 -16.81 17.47 29.46
C GLU A 255 -17.85 16.33 29.53
N LEU A 256 -18.06 15.75 30.72
CA LEU A 256 -19.01 14.65 30.91
C LEU A 256 -20.48 15.05 30.68
N ALA A 257 -20.80 16.34 30.64
CA ALA A 257 -22.14 16.83 30.29
C ALA A 257 -22.57 16.41 28.88
N ASN A 258 -21.61 16.23 27.96
CA ASN A 258 -21.84 15.84 26.57
C ASN A 258 -21.43 14.38 26.29
N ALA A 259 -21.28 13.55 27.33
CA ALA A 259 -20.84 12.18 27.17
C ALA A 259 -21.90 11.30 26.48
N ALA A 260 -21.44 10.45 25.56
CA ALA A 260 -22.28 9.43 24.93
C ALA A 260 -22.58 8.31 25.93
N ALA A 261 -23.79 7.76 25.91
CA ALA A 261 -24.17 6.63 26.74
C ALA A 261 -24.11 5.32 25.95
N LEU A 262 -23.59 4.26 26.59
CA LEU A 262 -23.43 2.92 26.05
C LEU A 262 -23.89 1.91 27.10
N THR A 263 -24.82 1.03 26.74
CA THR A 263 -25.31 -0.02 27.64
C THR A 263 -24.81 -1.39 27.17
N ILE A 264 -24.02 -2.07 28.00
CA ILE A 264 -23.47 -3.41 27.73
C ILE A 264 -23.68 -4.26 28.99
N ASN A 265 -24.17 -5.49 28.81
CA ASN A 265 -24.48 -6.43 29.91
C ASN A 265 -25.34 -5.78 31.02
N GLY A 266 -26.26 -4.88 30.65
CA GLY A 266 -27.12 -4.17 31.62
C GLY A 266 -26.44 -3.04 32.40
N ILE A 267 -25.15 -2.78 32.18
CA ILE A 267 -24.43 -1.65 32.76
C ILE A 267 -24.43 -0.49 31.76
N THR A 268 -24.91 0.67 32.22
CA THR A 268 -24.84 1.91 31.46
C THR A 268 -23.54 2.64 31.79
N LEU A 269 -22.68 2.77 30.79
CA LEU A 269 -21.44 3.53 30.80
C LEU A 269 -21.65 4.81 30.01
N LYS A 270 -21.21 5.95 30.54
CA LYS A 270 -21.08 7.19 29.78
C LYS A 270 -19.62 7.43 29.47
N TYR A 271 -19.32 7.87 28.25
CA TYR A 271 -17.95 8.14 27.85
C TYR A 271 -17.78 9.36 26.96
N ILE A 272 -16.60 9.95 27.04
CA ILE A 272 -16.17 11.03 26.14
C ILE A 272 -14.66 10.98 25.97
N ASP A 273 -14.20 11.26 24.75
CA ASP A 273 -12.78 11.39 24.43
C ASP A 273 -12.33 12.83 24.67
N THR A 274 -11.28 13.00 25.48
CA THR A 274 -10.71 14.31 25.84
C THR A 274 -9.19 14.29 25.67
N PRO A 275 -8.52 15.46 25.68
CA PRO A 275 -7.05 15.51 25.70
C PRO A 275 -6.40 14.80 26.91
N ARG A 276 -7.15 14.57 27.99
CA ARG A 276 -6.69 13.83 29.18
C ARG A 276 -6.72 12.32 29.00
N GLY A 277 -7.49 11.84 28.02
CA GLY A 277 -7.85 10.45 27.82
C GLY A 277 -9.34 10.24 27.60
N ARG A 278 -9.75 8.98 27.45
CA ARG A 278 -11.17 8.62 27.41
C ARG A 278 -11.71 8.55 28.83
N LEU A 279 -12.64 9.46 29.15
CA LEU A 279 -13.33 9.49 30.42
C LEU A 279 -14.50 8.52 30.39
N TRP A 280 -14.63 7.70 31.43
CA TRP A 280 -15.73 6.78 31.63
C TRP A 280 -16.40 7.04 32.98
N THR A 281 -17.73 7.09 33.01
CA THR A 281 -18.50 7.20 34.24
C THR A 281 -19.70 6.27 34.26
N SER A 282 -20.04 5.75 35.43
CA SER A 282 -21.16 4.85 35.64
C SER A 282 -21.58 4.85 37.11
N ASP A 283 -22.87 4.59 37.36
CA ASP A 283 -23.40 4.35 38.70
C ASP A 283 -22.95 2.99 39.27
N ALA A 284 -22.43 2.10 38.41
CA ALA A 284 -21.85 0.82 38.82
C ALA A 284 -20.45 0.95 39.45
N PHE A 285 -19.87 2.16 39.47
CA PHE A 285 -18.55 2.43 40.03
C PHE A 285 -18.63 3.09 41.42
N PRO A 286 -17.81 2.67 42.40
CA PRO A 286 -17.21 1.33 42.50
C PRO A 286 -18.28 0.24 42.65
N PRO A 287 -17.97 -1.02 42.29
CA PRO A 287 -18.90 -2.12 42.48
C PRO A 287 -19.17 -2.35 43.97
N ARG A 288 -20.45 -2.60 44.30
CA ARG A 288 -20.90 -2.82 45.69
C ARG A 288 -20.99 -4.30 46.06
N ASP A 289 -21.06 -5.16 45.05
CA ASP A 289 -21.26 -6.60 45.16
C ASP A 289 -20.47 -7.34 44.06
N ALA A 290 -20.33 -8.66 44.24
CA ALA A 290 -19.54 -9.50 43.35
C ALA A 290 -20.15 -9.65 41.95
N ASP A 291 -21.47 -9.64 41.82
CA ASP A 291 -22.16 -9.80 40.54
C ASP A 291 -21.96 -8.56 39.67
N THR A 292 -22.06 -7.37 40.26
CA THR A 292 -21.74 -6.10 39.59
C THR A 292 -20.26 -6.06 39.17
N ALA A 293 -19.33 -6.50 40.03
CA ALA A 293 -17.91 -6.57 39.70
C ALA A 293 -17.63 -7.51 38.52
N ARG A 294 -18.27 -8.69 38.49
CA ARG A 294 -18.18 -9.64 37.38
C ARG A 294 -18.76 -9.07 36.09
N THR A 295 -19.93 -8.45 36.18
CA THR A 295 -20.57 -7.84 35.01
C THR A 295 -19.72 -6.70 34.43
N LEU A 296 -19.09 -5.89 35.30
CA LEU A 296 -18.11 -4.88 34.89
C LEU A 296 -16.88 -5.50 34.21
N TYR A 297 -16.36 -6.61 34.72
CA TYR A 297 -15.25 -7.34 34.09
C TYR A 297 -15.62 -7.80 32.67
N GLU A 298 -16.75 -8.48 32.53
CA GLU A 298 -17.22 -9.00 31.23
C GLU A 298 -17.48 -7.87 30.24
N THR A 299 -18.11 -6.77 30.70
CA THR A 299 -18.29 -5.55 29.91
C THR A 299 -16.95 -4.97 29.45
N TRP A 300 -15.94 -4.92 30.33
CA TRP A 300 -14.62 -4.43 29.95
C TRP A 300 -13.89 -5.35 28.98
N GLN A 301 -14.04 -6.67 29.09
CA GLN A 301 -13.45 -7.59 28.12
C GLN A 301 -14.04 -7.41 26.73
N LEU A 302 -15.35 -7.16 26.62
CA LEU A 302 -16.00 -6.88 25.34
C LEU A 302 -15.51 -5.56 24.73
N LEU A 303 -15.31 -4.54 25.56
CA LEU A 303 -14.78 -3.24 25.12
C LEU A 303 -13.29 -3.28 24.79
N ALA A 304 -12.52 -4.16 25.45
CA ALA A 304 -11.09 -4.36 25.23
C ALA A 304 -10.80 -5.29 24.05
N ALA A 305 -11.80 -5.95 23.47
CA ALA A 305 -11.61 -6.79 22.30
C ALA A 305 -11.03 -5.94 21.16
N ALA A 306 -9.77 -6.19 20.80
CA ALA A 306 -9.19 -5.67 19.58
C ALA A 306 -10.11 -6.04 18.40
N PRO A 307 -10.19 -5.22 17.33
CA PRO A 307 -10.91 -5.60 16.12
C PRO A 307 -10.52 -7.03 15.76
N ALA A 308 -11.52 -7.90 15.55
CA ALA A 308 -11.28 -9.30 15.24
C ALA A 308 -10.21 -9.38 14.15
N PRO A 309 -9.13 -10.16 14.34
CA PRO A 309 -8.05 -10.23 13.37
C PRO A 309 -8.66 -10.60 12.02
N ALA A 310 -8.28 -9.87 10.96
CA ALA A 310 -8.78 -10.14 9.63
C ALA A 310 -8.50 -11.62 9.32
N TYR A 311 -9.55 -12.40 9.07
CA TYR A 311 -9.42 -13.81 8.76
C TYR A 311 -8.50 -13.97 7.54
N ALA A 312 -7.47 -14.79 7.68
CA ALA A 312 -6.53 -15.06 6.60
C ALA A 312 -7.25 -15.80 5.47
N THR A 313 -6.99 -15.39 4.22
CA THR A 313 -7.52 -16.11 3.07
C THR A 313 -6.88 -17.50 2.96
N PRO A 314 -7.66 -18.61 2.88
CA PRO A 314 -7.08 -19.94 2.71
C PRO A 314 -6.42 -20.08 1.34
N SER A 315 -5.50 -21.05 1.23
CA SER A 315 -4.91 -21.39 -0.07
C SER A 315 -5.98 -21.98 -0.98
N GLN A 316 -6.16 -21.40 -2.16
CA GLN A 316 -7.21 -21.78 -3.10
C GLN A 316 -6.89 -21.32 -4.52
N ALA A 317 -7.46 -22.02 -5.50
CA ALA A 317 -7.35 -21.69 -6.92
C ALA A 317 -8.66 -21.06 -7.41
N PHE A 318 -8.53 -19.99 -8.19
CA PHE A 318 -9.63 -19.26 -8.77
C PHE A 318 -9.58 -19.36 -10.30
N PRO A 319 -10.66 -19.80 -10.95
CA PRO A 319 -10.76 -19.78 -12.40
C PRO A 319 -10.90 -18.35 -12.91
N ALA A 320 -10.51 -18.12 -14.16
CA ALA A 320 -10.86 -16.90 -14.88
C ALA A 320 -12.40 -16.82 -15.00
N ALA A 321 -12.99 -15.72 -14.51
CA ALA A 321 -14.44 -15.54 -14.41
C ALA A 321 -14.97 -14.38 -15.25
N ARG A 322 -14.11 -13.40 -15.57
CA ARG A 322 -14.45 -12.25 -16.41
C ARG A 322 -13.88 -12.47 -17.82
N SER A 323 -14.58 -12.01 -18.86
CA SER A 323 -14.10 -12.13 -20.26
C SER A 323 -13.66 -10.80 -20.88
N ALA A 324 -13.87 -9.69 -20.17
CA ALA A 324 -13.57 -8.34 -20.64
C ALA A 324 -12.61 -7.62 -19.66
N LEU A 325 -11.55 -7.02 -20.20
CA LEU A 325 -10.59 -6.23 -19.43
C LEU A 325 -11.23 -4.90 -18.98
N PRO A 326 -10.93 -4.43 -17.76
CA PRO A 326 -11.37 -3.11 -17.31
C PRO A 326 -10.83 -1.98 -18.21
N ALA A 327 -11.55 -0.86 -18.25
CA ALA A 327 -11.16 0.31 -19.01
C ALA A 327 -9.82 0.88 -18.52
N ILE A 328 -9.02 1.43 -19.44
CA ILE A 328 -7.69 2.00 -19.15
C ILE A 328 -7.88 3.27 -18.30
N SER A 329 -7.68 3.17 -16.98
CA SER A 329 -7.73 4.33 -16.08
C SER A 329 -6.36 4.91 -15.78
N ASN A 330 -5.31 4.07 -15.66
CA ASN A 330 -3.98 4.48 -15.24
C ASN A 330 -2.88 3.71 -16.00
N ALA A 331 -2.64 4.05 -17.27
CA ALA A 331 -1.52 3.49 -18.00
C ALA A 331 -0.21 4.19 -17.57
N THR A 332 0.62 3.52 -16.76
CA THR A 332 1.95 4.04 -16.40
C THR A 332 3.00 3.55 -17.41
N PRO A 333 3.57 4.42 -18.24
CA PRO A 333 4.64 4.02 -19.15
C PRO A 333 5.92 3.66 -18.39
N ALA A 334 6.70 2.73 -18.94
CA ALA A 334 7.95 2.32 -18.31
C ALA A 334 8.95 3.49 -18.22
N ALA A 335 9.26 3.93 -17.00
CA ALA A 335 10.09 5.12 -16.75
C ALA A 335 11.50 5.03 -17.38
N TRP A 336 12.07 3.82 -17.47
CA TRP A 336 13.39 3.60 -18.08
C TRP A 336 13.42 3.95 -19.58
N LEU A 337 12.33 3.73 -20.31
CA LEU A 337 12.22 4.11 -21.72
C LEU A 337 12.13 5.63 -21.89
N ALA A 338 11.57 6.34 -20.91
CA ALA A 338 11.60 7.82 -20.90
C ALA A 338 13.03 8.35 -20.74
N PHE A 339 13.83 7.74 -19.86
CA PHE A 339 15.26 8.09 -19.73
C PHE A 339 16.06 7.76 -21.00
N ALA A 340 15.78 6.62 -21.65
CA ALA A 340 16.41 6.27 -22.92
C ALA A 340 16.07 7.29 -24.03
N LEU A 341 14.81 7.74 -24.11
CA LEU A 341 14.39 8.79 -25.03
C LEU A 341 15.11 10.12 -24.77
N LEU A 342 15.25 10.50 -23.49
CA LEU A 342 15.97 11.72 -23.10
C LEU A 342 17.44 11.65 -23.50
N ALA A 343 18.11 10.52 -23.25
CA ALA A 343 19.50 10.32 -23.65
C ALA A 343 19.68 10.39 -25.18
N LEU A 344 18.81 9.72 -25.96
CA LEU A 344 18.84 9.76 -27.42
C LEU A 344 18.60 11.19 -27.95
N PHE A 345 17.71 11.95 -27.32
CA PHE A 345 17.47 13.35 -27.65
C PHE A 345 18.70 14.24 -27.39
N MET A 346 19.39 14.04 -26.26
CA MET A 346 20.62 14.76 -25.94
C MET A 346 21.74 14.46 -26.95
N ILE A 347 21.90 13.19 -27.34
CA ILE A 347 22.87 12.77 -28.36
C ILE A 347 22.55 13.41 -29.71
N GLU A 348 21.27 13.44 -30.11
CA GLU A 348 20.82 14.12 -31.33
C GLU A 348 21.19 15.62 -31.31
N ARG A 349 20.97 16.28 -30.18
CA ARG A 349 21.27 17.70 -29.97
C ARG A 349 22.77 17.97 -30.10
N ILE A 350 23.61 17.13 -29.48
CA ILE A 350 25.08 17.24 -29.52
C ILE A 350 25.60 17.01 -30.95
N LEU A 351 25.16 15.96 -31.63
CA LEU A 351 25.56 15.67 -33.02
C LEU A 351 25.12 16.78 -33.98
N THR A 352 23.97 17.41 -33.71
CA THR A 352 23.49 18.53 -34.51
C THR A 352 24.30 19.81 -34.27
N HIS A 353 24.75 20.06 -33.03
CA HIS A 353 25.59 21.21 -32.67
C HIS A 353 27.04 21.06 -33.12
N ALA A 354 27.66 19.88 -32.91
CA ALA A 354 29.03 19.58 -33.33
C ALA A 354 29.23 19.67 -34.86
N ARG A 355 28.14 19.72 -35.61
CA ARG A 355 28.11 19.86 -37.06
C ARG A 355 27.93 21.31 -37.53
N ARG A 356 27.44 22.20 -36.67
CA ARG A 356 27.28 23.63 -36.98
C ARG A 356 28.60 24.39 -36.84
N PHE A 357 29.48 23.90 -35.98
CA PHE A 357 30.90 24.19 -35.96
C PHE A 357 31.62 23.30 -36.99
#